data_AF-A0A2W6DEC1-F1
#
_entry.id   AF-A0A2W6DEC1-F1
#
_cell.length_a   1.000
_cell.length_b   1.000
_cell.length_c   1.000
_cell.angle_alpha   90.00
_cell.angle_beta   90.00
_cell.angle_gamma   90.00
#
_symmetry.space_group_name_H-M   'P 1'
#
loop_
_entity.id
_entity.type
_entity.pdbx_description
1 polymer ?
#
loop_
_entity_poly.entity_id
_entity_poly.type
_entity_poly.pdbx_seq_one_letter_code
_entity_poly.pdbx_strand_id
1 'polypeptide(L)'
;FWNSISKLPIRRIAPTDPSHQRMIELVQRMIDLNNTRDNARTAPAQTRLERQLQVTGDHIDALVFELYGFTADEAEIVTAALAQALPDDDNGEAPAGDDE
;
A
#
# COMPACT_ATOMS: atom_id res chain seq x y z
N PHE A 1 -9.72 20.50 3.82
CA PHE A 1 -9.13 19.37 3.08
C PHE A 1 -7.65 19.60 2.75
N TRP A 2 -7.28 20.62 1.97
CA TRP A 2 -5.88 20.88 1.58
C TRP A 2 -4.90 21.26 2.72
N ASN A 3 -5.39 21.78 3.85
CA ASN A 3 -4.55 22.25 4.97
C ASN A 3 -3.85 21.13 5.77
N SER A 4 -4.20 19.85 5.53
CA SER A 4 -3.64 18.71 6.28
C SER A 4 -2.45 18.06 5.56
N ILE A 5 -2.41 18.09 4.23
CA ILE A 5 -1.34 17.48 3.43
C ILE A 5 -0.03 18.26 3.59
N SER A 6 -0.10 19.59 3.73
CA SER A 6 1.08 20.45 3.94
C SER A 6 1.79 20.21 5.28
N LYS A 7 1.13 19.55 6.24
CA LYS A 7 1.68 19.24 7.56
C LYS A 7 2.36 17.88 7.61
N LEU A 8 2.22 17.07 6.57
CA LEU A 8 2.89 15.78 6.52
C LEU A 8 4.39 15.98 6.26
N PRO A 9 5.27 15.32 7.03
CA PRO A 9 6.69 15.34 6.75
C PRO A 9 6.95 14.50 5.49
N ILE A 10 6.83 15.12 4.32
CA ILE A 10 7.09 14.47 3.02
C ILE A 10 8.51 14.83 2.58
N ARG A 11 9.40 13.83 2.56
CA ARG A 11 10.73 13.97 1.98
C ARG A 11 10.62 14.24 0.48
N ARG A 12 11.20 15.36 0.03
CA ARG A 12 11.31 15.64 -1.41
C ARG A 12 12.44 14.80 -2.00
N ILE A 13 12.10 14.06 -3.05
CA ILE A 13 13.07 13.30 -3.84
C ILE A 13 13.35 14.11 -5.11
N ALA A 14 14.63 14.32 -5.44
CA ALA A 14 15.00 15.02 -6.67
C ALA A 14 14.69 14.15 -7.89
N PRO A 15 14.26 14.71 -9.04
CA PRO A 15 14.02 13.92 -10.25
C PRO A 15 15.24 13.16 -10.78
N THR A 16 16.45 13.60 -10.42
CA THR A 16 17.72 12.96 -10.78
C THR A 16 18.11 11.82 -9.83
N ASP A 17 17.41 11.65 -8.71
CA ASP A 17 17.64 10.54 -7.79
C ASP A 17 17.06 9.24 -8.40
N PRO A 18 17.84 8.15 -8.48
CA PRO A 18 17.33 6.87 -8.99
C PRO A 18 16.07 6.37 -8.27
N SER A 19 15.94 6.70 -6.99
CA SER A 19 14.80 6.33 -6.15
C SER A 19 13.50 7.00 -6.63
N HIS A 20 13.59 8.17 -7.26
CA HIS A 20 12.43 8.87 -7.83
C HIS A 20 11.80 8.05 -8.95
N GLN A 21 12.62 7.56 -9.89
CA GLN A 21 12.15 6.73 -10.99
C GLN A 21 11.59 5.40 -10.48
N ARG A 22 12.27 4.79 -9.49
CA ARG A 22 11.81 3.55 -8.88
C ARG A 22 10.46 3.70 -8.19
N MET A 23 10.26 4.80 -7.46
CA MET A 23 8.99 5.11 -6.81
C MET A 23 7.86 5.26 -7.83
N ILE A 24 8.10 5.96 -8.95
CA ILE A 24 7.11 6.11 -10.03
C ILE A 24 6.70 4.75 -10.60
N GLU A 25 7.66 3.87 -10.88
CA GLU A 25 7.38 2.54 -11.45
C GLU A 25 6.54 1.66 -10.52
N LEU A 26 6.85 1.67 -9.21
CA LEU A 26 6.11 0.91 -8.21
C LEU A 26 4.68 1.43 -8.06
N VAL A 27 4.50 2.75 -7.99
CA VAL A 27 3.18 3.38 -7.88
C VAL A 27 2.35 3.13 -9.14
N GLN A 28 2.95 3.26 -10.33
CA GLN A 28 2.24 2.98 -11.58
C GLN A 28 1.79 1.51 -11.63
N ARG A 29 2.67 0.58 -11.25
CA ARG A 29 2.33 -0.84 -11.15
C ARG A 29 1.17 -1.07 -10.18
N MET A 30 1.18 -0.42 -9.02
CA MET A 30 0.10 -0.54 -8.04
C MET A 30 -1.23 -0.05 -8.60
N ILE A 31 -1.23 1.09 -9.32
CA ILE A 31 -2.43 1.63 -10.00
C ILE A 31 -2.96 0.65 -11.04
N ASP A 32 -2.09 0.09 -11.89
CA ASP A 32 -2.48 -0.84 -12.94
C ASP A 32 -3.04 -2.15 -12.37
N LEU A 33 -2.42 -2.67 -11.29
CA LEU A 33 -2.90 -3.85 -10.58
C LEU A 33 -4.27 -3.61 -9.93
N ASN A 34 -4.47 -2.45 -9.30
CA ASN A 34 -5.73 -2.09 -8.67
C ASN A 34 -6.86 -2.00 -9.70
N ASN A 35 -6.61 -1.30 -10.82
CA ASN A 35 -7.55 -1.24 -11.93
C ASN A 35 -7.88 -2.64 -12.48
N THR A 36 -6.89 -3.53 -12.57
CA THR A 36 -7.12 -4.90 -13.04
C THR A 36 -7.93 -5.72 -12.04
N ARG A 37 -7.69 -5.55 -10.73
CA ARG A 37 -8.43 -6.22 -9.65
C ARG A 37 -9.90 -5.84 -9.69
N ASP A 38 -10.20 -4.54 -9.83
CA ASP A 38 -11.58 -4.04 -9.84
C ASP A 38 -12.39 -4.57 -11.04
N ASN A 39 -11.70 -4.95 -12.12
CA ASN A 39 -12.33 -5.56 -13.30
C ASN A 39 -12.33 -7.10 -13.29
N ALA A 40 -11.67 -7.74 -12.33
CA ALA A 40 -11.58 -9.20 -12.25
C ALA A 40 -12.91 -9.78 -11.75
N ARG A 41 -13.46 -10.76 -12.49
CA ARG A 41 -14.78 -11.34 -12.22
C ARG A 41 -14.76 -12.67 -11.45
N THR A 42 -13.58 -13.13 -11.05
CA THR A 42 -13.42 -14.43 -10.40
C THR A 42 -12.59 -14.28 -9.14
N ALA A 43 -13.01 -14.93 -8.06
CA ALA A 43 -12.31 -14.90 -6.77
C ALA A 43 -10.83 -15.32 -6.89
N PRO A 44 -10.44 -16.40 -7.62
CA PRO A 44 -9.03 -16.76 -7.75
C PRO A 44 -8.17 -15.70 -8.43
N ALA A 45 -8.74 -14.96 -9.40
CA ALA A 45 -8.04 -13.87 -10.06
C ALA A 45 -7.86 -12.66 -9.14
N GLN A 46 -8.90 -12.31 -8.37
CA GLN A 46 -8.86 -11.23 -7.38
C GLN A 46 -7.82 -11.53 -6.30
N THR A 47 -7.83 -12.72 -5.69
CA THR A 47 -6.83 -13.11 -4.68
C THR A 47 -5.41 -13.10 -5.23
N ARG A 48 -5.21 -13.48 -6.50
CA ARG A 48 -3.87 -13.38 -7.13
C ARG A 48 -3.43 -11.92 -7.28
N LEU A 49 -4.35 -11.03 -7.64
CA LEU A 49 -4.07 -9.60 -7.81
C LEU A 49 -3.84 -8.91 -6.45
N GLU A 50 -4.59 -9.28 -5.41
CA GLU A 50 -4.39 -8.83 -4.03
C GLU A 50 -2.99 -9.17 -3.51
N ARG A 51 -2.53 -10.42 -3.70
CA ARG A 51 -1.14 -10.78 -3.34
C ARG A 51 -0.11 -9.95 -4.10
N GLN A 52 -0.36 -9.64 -5.37
CA GLN A 52 0.55 -8.78 -6.15
C GLN A 52 0.53 -7.33 -5.68
N LEU A 53 -0.62 -6.82 -5.25
CA LEU A 53 -0.75 -5.50 -4.63
C LEU A 53 0.01 -5.47 -3.30
N GLN A 54 -0.14 -6.48 -2.46
CA GLN A 54 0.58 -6.59 -1.19
C GLN A 54 2.10 -6.56 -1.41
N VAL A 55 2.62 -7.43 -2.28
CA VAL A 55 4.06 -7.45 -2.61
C VAL A 55 4.54 -6.12 -3.20
N THR A 56 3.70 -5.43 -3.98
CA THR A 56 4.06 -4.12 -4.52
C THR A 56 4.06 -3.05 -3.43
N GLY A 57 3.13 -3.12 -2.47
CA GLY A 57 3.10 -2.29 -1.26
C GLY A 57 4.35 -2.48 -0.42
N ASP A 58 4.74 -3.72 -0.13
CA ASP A 58 5.96 -4.03 0.63
C ASP A 58 7.22 -3.43 -0.03
N HIS A 59 7.29 -3.45 -1.37
CA HIS A 59 8.39 -2.80 -2.10
C HIS A 59 8.38 -1.27 -1.99
N ILE A 60 7.19 -0.65 -1.93
CA ILE A 60 7.06 0.80 -1.72
C ILE A 60 7.50 1.12 -0.29
N ASP A 61 7.04 0.38 0.71
CA ASP A 61 7.41 0.57 2.11
C ASP A 61 8.93 0.45 2.32
N ALA A 62 9.55 -0.59 1.74
CA ALA A 62 11.00 -0.76 1.77
C ALA A 62 11.74 0.45 1.18
N LEU A 63 11.32 0.93 0.01
CA LEU A 63 11.93 2.10 -0.62
C LEU A 63 11.71 3.37 0.22
N VAL A 64 10.56 3.53 0.86
CA VAL A 64 10.29 4.64 1.79
C VAL A 64 11.22 4.55 2.99
N PHE A 65 11.37 3.39 3.61
CA PHE A 65 12.29 3.21 4.74
C PHE A 65 13.74 3.54 4.37
N GLU A 66 14.22 3.09 3.21
CA GLU A 66 15.54 3.47 2.68
C GLU A 66 15.65 4.99 2.49
N LEU A 67 14.64 5.62 1.91
CA LEU A 67 14.61 7.06 1.69
C LEU A 67 14.61 7.85 2.99
N TYR A 68 14.00 7.37 4.06
CA TYR A 68 14.05 8.02 5.37
C TYR A 68 15.26 7.60 6.22
N GLY A 69 16.06 6.65 5.75
CA GLY A 69 17.25 6.15 6.46
C GLY A 69 16.90 5.32 7.69
N PHE A 70 15.77 4.63 7.67
CA PHE A 70 15.36 3.72 8.74
C PHE A 70 16.30 2.52 8.82
N THR A 71 16.63 2.12 10.04
CA THR A 71 17.23 0.82 10.32
C THR A 71 16.18 -0.30 10.29
N ALA A 72 16.62 -1.56 10.24
CA ALA A 72 15.72 -2.72 10.25
C ALA A 72 14.83 -2.74 11.50
N ASP A 73 15.41 -2.47 12.67
CA ASP A 73 14.69 -2.45 13.95
C ASP A 73 13.63 -1.33 13.98
N GLU A 74 13.96 -0.14 13.45
CA GLU A 74 13.03 0.99 13.37
C GLU A 74 11.89 0.71 12.38
N ALA A 75 12.20 0.09 11.23
CA ALA A 75 11.20 -0.30 10.25
C ALA A 75 10.23 -1.34 10.84
N GLU A 76 10.72 -2.34 11.57
CA GLU A 76 9.89 -3.34 12.25
C GLU A 76 8.94 -2.69 13.26
N ILE A 77 9.44 -1.77 14.08
CA ILE A 77 8.61 -1.04 15.05
C ILE A 77 7.49 -0.27 14.35
N VAL A 78 7.79 0.44 13.26
CA VAL A 78 6.79 1.21 12.51
C VAL A 78 5.77 0.30 11.86
N THR A 79 6.20 -0.78 11.20
CA THR A 79 5.30 -1.75 10.57
C THR A 79 4.39 -2.43 11.61
N ALA A 80 4.93 -2.82 12.76
CA ALA A 80 4.15 -3.40 13.85
C ALA A 80 3.14 -2.40 14.44
N ALA A 81 3.51 -1.13 14.55
CA ALA A 81 2.60 -0.07 15.01
C ALA A 81 1.50 0.20 13.98
N LEU A 82 1.82 0.16 12.68
CA LEU A 82 0.85 0.34 11.60
C LEU A 82 -0.17 -0.80 11.55
N ALA A 83 0.27 -2.04 11.71
CA ALA A 83 -0.60 -3.22 11.75
C ALA A 83 -1.60 -3.17 12.92
N GLN A 84 -1.25 -2.52 14.04
CA GLN A 84 -2.16 -2.31 15.16
C GLN A 84 -3.16 -1.16 14.91
N ALA A 85 -2.81 -0.21 14.05
CA ALA A 85 -3.62 0.97 13.76
C ALA A 85 -4.66 0.74 12.64
N LEU A 86 -4.39 -0.21 11.74
CA LEU A 86 -5.32 -0.66 10.72
C LEU A 86 -5.83 -2.05 11.12
N PRO A 87 -6.93 -2.17 11.90
CA PRO A 87 -7.61 -3.45 12.00
C PRO A 87 -7.99 -3.89 10.58
N ASP A 88 -7.74 -5.15 10.26
CA ASP A 88 -8.17 -5.76 9.00
C ASP A 88 -9.61 -5.32 8.73
N ASP A 89 -9.80 -4.51 7.69
CA ASP A 89 -11.11 -4.26 7.11
C ASP A 89 -11.52 -5.57 6.41
N ASP A 90 -11.86 -6.56 7.24
CA ASP A 90 -12.83 -7.58 6.94
C ASP A 90 -14.08 -6.82 6.54
N ASN A 91 -14.14 -6.42 5.26
CA ASN A 91 -15.40 -6.24 4.57
C ASN A 91 -16.06 -7.62 4.57
N GLY A 92 -16.59 -7.98 5.73
CA GLY A 92 -17.62 -8.96 5.89
C GLY A 92 -18.72 -8.53 4.95
N GLU A 93 -18.85 -9.29 3.88
CA GLU A 93 -20.15 -9.80 3.49
C GLU A 93 -21.02 -9.84 4.77
N ALA A 94 -21.94 -8.87 4.90
CA ALA A 94 -22.94 -8.93 5.96
C ALA A 94 -23.53 -10.35 5.91
N PRO A 95 -23.77 -11.03 7.04
CA PRO A 95 -24.57 -12.23 6.97
C PRO A 95 -25.85 -11.82 6.24
N ALA A 96 -26.05 -12.42 5.06
CA ALA A 96 -27.30 -12.30 4.33
C ALA A 96 -28.37 -12.54 5.38
N GLY A 97 -29.16 -11.50 5.68
CA GLY A 97 -30.23 -11.61 6.64
C GLY A 97 -31.03 -12.82 6.24
N ASP A 98 -31.15 -13.77 7.16
CA ASP A 98 -31.99 -14.94 7.02
C ASP A 98 -33.37 -14.45 6.57
N ASP A 99 -33.71 -14.71 5.30
CA ASP A 99 -35.07 -14.70 4.82
C ASP A 99 -35.78 -15.89 5.48
N GLU A 100 -36.42 -15.67 6.63
CA GLU A 100 -37.58 -16.47 7.07
C GLU A 100 -38.55 -15.70 7.99
#